data_AF-A0A7S3QPU2-F1
#
_entry.id   AF-A0A7S3QPU2-F1
#
_cell.length_a   1.000
_cell.length_b   1.000
_cell.length_c   1.000
_cell.angle_alpha   90.00
_cell.angle_beta   90.00
_cell.angle_gamma   90.00
#
_symmetry.space_group_name_H-M   'P 1'
#
loop_
_entity.id
_entity.type
_entity.pdbx_description
1 polymer ?
#
loop_
_entity_poly.entity_id
_entity_poly.type
_entity_poly.pdbx_seq_one_letter_code
_entity_poly.pdbx_strand_id
1 'polypeptide(L)'
;MGGHGGLNILPQKRWNVYNRENRFKVAQDEAKAKEAEDAEEERHQQAEREYRHQTLMQRARKRTLGLEGEEEVAMQGELPPPELGAASVDGLPSTLLLQGEGGAAAPIEHINFWKEEEISNLNAQHPEVEAAKLEEARKRGKADFYTMDPKFDERFQLGYQMAGEKV
;
A
#
# COMPACT_ATOMS: atom_id res chain seq x y z
N MET A 1 55.31 31.98 -8.28
CA MET A 1 54.54 31.05 -9.15
C MET A 1 54.04 29.92 -8.24
N GLY A 2 52.88 30.12 -7.60
CA GLY A 2 52.35 29.22 -6.57
C GLY A 2 51.80 27.94 -7.20
N GLY A 3 52.58 26.86 -7.11
CA GLY A 3 52.18 25.54 -7.55
C GLY A 3 51.09 24.98 -6.65
N HIS A 4 49.84 25.13 -7.06
CA HIS A 4 48.81 24.16 -6.68
C HIS A 4 49.18 22.86 -7.38
N GLY A 5 50.05 22.07 -6.74
CA GLY A 5 50.42 20.73 -7.20
C GLY A 5 49.14 19.96 -7.51
N GLY A 6 49.08 19.32 -8.67
CA GLY A 6 47.92 18.62 -9.23
C GLY A 6 47.50 17.38 -8.44
N LEU A 7 47.24 17.55 -7.14
CA LEU A 7 46.74 16.55 -6.22
C LEU A 7 45.33 16.96 -5.82
N ASN A 8 44.39 16.03 -5.97
CA ASN A 8 42.99 16.25 -5.60
C ASN A 8 42.90 16.84 -4.19
N ILE A 9 42.36 18.06 -4.08
CA ILE A 9 42.11 18.74 -2.80
C ILE A 9 40.86 18.20 -2.10
N LEU A 10 40.00 17.50 -2.83
CA LEU A 10 38.71 17.01 -2.36
C LEU A 10 38.82 16.00 -1.19
N PRO A 11 39.75 15.01 -1.23
CA PRO A 11 40.00 14.11 -0.09
C PRO A 11 40.43 14.82 1.20
N GLN A 12 41.02 16.03 1.09
CA GLN A 12 41.47 16.80 2.25
C GLN A 12 40.31 17.57 2.93
N LYS A 13 39.14 17.66 2.28
CA LYS A 13 37.98 18.38 2.82
C LYS A 13 37.09 17.45 3.64
N ARG A 14 36.70 17.91 4.82
CA ARG A 14 35.85 17.16 5.77
C ARG A 14 34.46 16.83 5.24
N TRP A 15 33.90 17.67 4.37
CA TRP A 15 32.58 17.48 3.79
C TRP A 15 32.56 16.50 2.61
N ASN A 16 33.72 16.04 2.13
CA ASN A 16 33.77 15.13 0.98
C ASN A 16 33.10 13.79 1.30
N VAL A 17 31.99 13.52 0.61
CA VAL A 17 31.18 12.31 0.78
C VAL A 17 32.00 11.03 0.54
N TYR A 18 32.97 11.08 -0.37
CA TYR A 18 33.79 9.91 -0.72
C TYR A 18 34.89 9.59 0.30
N ASN A 19 35.04 10.41 1.35
CA ASN A 19 35.97 10.08 2.42
C ASN A 19 35.52 8.79 3.13
N ARG A 20 36.48 7.94 3.46
CA ARG A 20 36.22 6.67 4.16
C ARG A 20 35.44 6.89 5.46
N GLU A 21 35.77 7.94 6.21
CA GLU A 21 35.09 8.31 7.45
C GLU A 21 33.62 8.67 7.22
N ASN A 22 33.31 9.43 6.17
CA ASN A 22 31.93 9.85 5.88
C ASN A 22 31.09 8.68 5.38
N ARG A 23 31.66 7.81 4.52
CA ARG A 23 30.99 6.57 4.12
C ARG A 23 30.71 5.65 5.30
N PHE A 24 31.63 5.57 6.26
CA PHE A 24 31.43 4.76 7.45
C PHE A 24 30.33 5.32 8.37
N LYS A 25 30.26 6.65 8.52
CA LYS A 25 29.16 7.30 9.25
C LYS A 25 27.81 7.01 8.59
N VAL A 26 27.72 7.21 7.28
CA VAL A 26 26.50 6.90 6.51
C VAL A 26 26.11 5.43 6.69
N ALA A 27 27.05 4.49 6.57
CA ALA A 27 26.77 3.08 6.78
C ALA A 27 26.29 2.75 8.21
N GLN A 28 26.83 3.42 9.23
CA GLN A 28 26.35 3.25 10.61
C GLN A 28 24.94 3.82 10.80
N ASP A 29 24.68 4.99 10.22
CA ASP A 29 23.36 5.64 10.31
C ASP A 29 22.30 4.81 9.57
N GLU A 30 22.63 4.29 8.39
CA GLU A 30 21.78 3.36 7.61
C GLU A 30 21.52 2.06 8.37
N ALA A 31 22.55 1.45 8.97
CA ALA A 31 22.39 0.24 9.77
C ALA A 31 21.48 0.49 10.98
N LYS A 32 21.66 1.62 11.67
CA LYS A 32 20.83 1.99 12.82
C LYS A 32 19.38 2.29 12.42
N ALA A 33 19.16 2.94 11.28
CA ALA A 33 17.83 3.19 10.76
C ALA A 33 17.12 1.88 10.44
N LYS A 34 17.82 0.95 9.78
CA LYS A 34 17.30 -0.38 9.47
C LYS A 34 16.96 -1.19 10.73
N GLU A 35 17.85 -1.20 11.73
CA GLU A 35 17.56 -1.87 13.01
C GLU A 35 16.33 -1.30 13.71
N ALA A 36 16.08 0.02 13.59
CA ALA A 36 14.89 0.65 14.17
C ALA A 36 13.61 0.25 13.41
N GLU A 37 13.64 0.23 12.08
CA GLU A 37 12.53 -0.23 11.24
C GLU A 37 12.19 -1.71 11.52
N ASP A 38 13.21 -2.58 11.52
CA ASP A 38 13.05 -4.02 11.81
C ASP A 38 12.42 -4.22 13.21
N ALA A 39 12.87 -3.46 14.22
CA ALA A 39 12.32 -3.54 15.57
C ALA A 39 10.85 -3.07 15.66
N GLU A 40 10.46 -2.04 14.90
CA GLU A 40 9.07 -1.58 14.84
C GLU A 40 8.17 -2.61 14.15
N GLU A 41 8.63 -3.20 13.04
CA GLU A 41 7.91 -4.26 12.35
C GLU A 41 7.73 -5.50 13.24
N GLU A 42 8.78 -5.92 13.95
CA GLU A 42 8.68 -7.05 14.89
C GLU A 42 7.67 -6.78 16.00
N ARG A 43 7.65 -5.56 16.55
CA ARG A 43 6.67 -5.16 17.57
C ARG A 43 5.25 -5.17 17.02
N HIS A 44 5.04 -4.68 15.81
CA HIS A 44 3.73 -4.70 15.16
C HIS A 44 3.26 -6.15 14.93
N GLN A 45 4.14 -7.00 14.38
CA GLN A 45 3.84 -8.41 14.16
C GLN A 45 3.54 -9.17 15.45
N GLN A 46 4.28 -8.90 16.53
CA GLN A 46 4.01 -9.49 17.85
C GLN A 46 2.65 -9.05 18.39
N ALA A 47 2.34 -7.75 18.34
CA ALA A 47 1.04 -7.23 18.77
C ALA A 47 -0.13 -7.83 17.97
N GLU A 48 0.02 -7.97 16.66
CA GLU A 48 -1.00 -8.59 15.80
C GLU A 48 -1.19 -10.08 16.12
N ARG A 49 -0.10 -10.83 16.31
CA ARG A 49 -0.14 -12.25 16.70
C ARG A 49 -0.85 -12.41 18.05
N GLU A 50 -0.53 -11.58 19.02
CA GLU A 50 -1.17 -11.60 20.34
C GLU A 50 -2.66 -11.24 20.25
N TYR A 51 -3.02 -10.21 19.48
CA TYR A 51 -4.41 -9.81 19.26
C TYR A 51 -5.23 -10.93 18.60
N ARG A 52 -4.68 -11.56 17.56
CA ARG A 52 -5.32 -12.69 16.88
C ARG A 52 -5.48 -13.87 17.82
N HIS A 53 -4.45 -14.19 18.60
CA HIS A 53 -4.51 -15.26 19.60
C HIS A 53 -5.59 -14.98 20.66
N GLN A 54 -5.65 -13.77 21.20
CA GLN A 54 -6.67 -13.38 22.17
C GLN A 54 -8.08 -13.47 21.58
N THR A 55 -8.29 -12.98 20.36
CA THR A 55 -9.58 -13.09 19.66
C THR A 55 -10.01 -14.54 19.50
N LEU A 56 -9.10 -15.43 19.08
CA LEU A 56 -9.38 -16.86 18.96
C LEU A 56 -9.71 -17.50 20.32
N MET A 57 -8.97 -17.13 21.38
CA MET A 57 -9.23 -17.61 22.74
C MET A 57 -10.58 -17.12 23.28
N GLN A 58 -10.94 -15.87 23.04
CA GLN A 58 -12.25 -15.33 23.41
C GLN A 58 -13.37 -16.06 22.66
N ARG A 59 -13.22 -16.28 21.35
CA ARG A 59 -14.20 -17.04 20.55
C ARG A 59 -14.32 -18.50 21.01
N ALA A 60 -13.20 -19.15 21.35
CA ALA A 60 -13.22 -20.50 21.90
C ALA A 60 -13.92 -20.54 23.27
N ARG A 61 -13.65 -19.56 24.15
CA ARG A 61 -14.33 -19.44 25.44
C ARG A 61 -15.84 -19.23 25.28
N LYS A 62 -16.26 -18.33 24.40
CA LYS A 62 -17.70 -18.09 24.10
C LYS A 62 -18.40 -19.38 23.65
N ARG A 63 -17.77 -20.16 22.76
CA ARG A 63 -18.24 -21.51 22.36
C ARG A 63 -18.40 -22.45 23.55
N THR A 64 -17.36 -22.58 24.38
CA THR A 64 -17.39 -23.51 25.51
C THR A 64 -18.41 -23.11 26.58
N LEU A 65 -18.67 -21.81 26.74
CA LEU A 65 -19.63 -21.30 27.72
C LEU A 65 -21.08 -21.36 27.22
N GLY A 66 -21.32 -21.77 25.97
CA GLY A 66 -22.67 -21.83 25.39
C GLY A 66 -23.33 -20.46 25.21
N LEU A 67 -22.54 -19.38 25.17
CA LEU A 67 -23.03 -18.01 24.94
C LEU A 67 -23.32 -17.70 23.46
N GLU A 68 -23.23 -18.71 22.59
CA GLU A 68 -23.61 -18.63 21.18
C GLU A 68 -25.13 -18.79 21.06
N GLY A 69 -25.87 -17.74 21.42
CA GLY A 69 -27.33 -17.78 21.36
C GLY A 69 -28.03 -16.47 20.97
N GLU A 70 -27.47 -15.28 21.27
CA GLU A 70 -28.33 -14.08 21.27
C GLU A 70 -27.75 -12.83 20.59
N GLU A 71 -26.45 -12.76 20.26
CA GLU A 71 -25.88 -11.49 19.73
C GLU A 71 -25.67 -11.44 18.20
N GLU A 72 -25.80 -12.55 17.46
CA GLU A 72 -25.68 -12.51 15.98
C GLU A 72 -26.99 -12.16 15.24
N VAL A 73 -28.14 -12.09 15.93
CA VAL A 73 -29.44 -11.73 15.31
C VAL A 73 -29.75 -10.23 15.39
N ALA A 74 -29.07 -9.45 16.24
CA ALA A 74 -29.44 -8.05 16.49
C ALA A 74 -28.82 -7.01 15.54
N MET A 75 -28.08 -7.42 14.50
CA MET A 75 -27.49 -6.50 13.51
C MET A 75 -27.78 -6.89 12.05
N GLN A 76 -28.90 -7.59 11.80
CA GLN A 76 -29.52 -7.64 10.48
C GLN A 76 -30.84 -6.88 10.58
N GLY A 77 -30.84 -5.67 10.02
CA GLY A 77 -32.02 -4.80 9.97
C GLY A 77 -33.17 -5.52 9.28
N GLU A 78 -34.17 -5.86 10.09
CA GLU A 78 -35.47 -6.31 9.66
C GLU A 78 -36.13 -5.16 8.89
N LEU A 79 -36.22 -5.30 7.58
CA LEU A 79 -36.93 -4.39 6.68
C LEU A 79 -38.44 -4.62 6.84
N PRO A 80 -39.23 -3.64 7.33
CA PRO A 80 -40.67 -3.68 7.14
C PRO A 80 -41.00 -3.33 5.67
N PRO A 81 -42.03 -3.95 5.08
CA PRO A 81 -42.42 -3.69 3.68
C PRO A 81 -42.86 -2.22 3.49
N PRO A 82 -42.53 -1.58 2.35
CA PRO A 82 -42.90 -0.19 2.11
C PRO A 82 -44.39 -0.10 1.73
N GLU A 83 -45.24 0.23 2.70
CA GLU A 83 -46.58 0.71 2.42
C GLU A 83 -46.58 2.23 2.17
N LEU A 84 -47.19 2.60 1.06
CA LEU A 84 -47.38 3.93 0.52
C LEU A 84 -48.13 4.84 1.51
N GLY A 85 -47.54 5.98 1.89
CA GLY A 85 -48.24 6.96 2.71
C GLY A 85 -47.48 8.27 2.86
N ALA A 86 -47.88 9.28 2.12
CA ALA A 86 -47.37 10.64 2.16
C ALA A 86 -47.59 11.31 3.53
N ALA A 87 -46.57 12.02 4.05
CA ALA A 87 -46.76 13.25 4.83
C ALA A 87 -45.43 14.00 5.00
N SER A 88 -45.40 15.18 4.39
CA SER A 88 -44.52 16.32 4.62
C SER A 88 -44.23 16.63 6.09
N VAL A 89 -42.98 16.97 6.44
CA VAL A 89 -42.70 18.17 7.27
C VAL A 89 -41.30 18.70 6.97
N ASP A 90 -41.25 19.98 6.63
CA ASP A 90 -40.08 20.80 6.33
C ASP A 90 -39.13 21.01 7.53
N GLY A 91 -37.83 21.14 7.26
CA GLY A 91 -36.83 21.53 8.25
C GLY A 91 -35.40 21.65 7.71
N LEU A 92 -35.15 22.59 6.79
CA LEU A 92 -33.81 23.08 6.40
C LEU A 92 -33.39 24.25 7.33
N PRO A 93 -32.13 24.80 7.32
CA PRO A 93 -31.00 24.54 6.42
C PRO A 93 -29.59 24.47 7.12
N SER A 94 -28.60 23.93 6.42
CA SER A 94 -27.26 24.55 6.43
C SER A 94 -26.60 24.40 5.06
N THR A 95 -26.82 25.45 4.28
CA THR A 95 -26.20 25.73 2.99
C THR A 95 -24.74 26.10 3.20
N LEU A 96 -23.81 25.24 2.78
CA LEU A 96 -22.45 25.69 2.43
C LEU A 96 -22.36 25.69 0.91
N LEU A 97 -22.51 26.89 0.37
CA LEU A 97 -22.59 27.20 -1.06
C LEU A 97 -21.15 27.34 -1.60
N LEU A 98 -20.71 26.40 -2.43
CA LEU A 98 -19.60 26.63 -3.36
C LEU A 98 -20.10 26.32 -4.77
N GLN A 99 -20.16 27.37 -5.58
CA GLN A 99 -20.76 27.37 -6.90
C GLN A 99 -19.69 27.01 -7.94
N GLY A 100 -19.95 25.96 -8.72
CA GLY A 100 -19.07 25.48 -9.78
C GLY A 100 -19.83 24.57 -10.75
N GLU A 101 -20.43 25.22 -11.74
CA GLU A 101 -20.91 24.77 -13.07
C GLU A 101 -20.96 23.26 -13.42
N GLY A 102 -22.17 22.83 -13.79
CA GLY A 102 -22.41 22.03 -15.00
C GLY A 102 -21.95 20.56 -15.02
N GLY A 103 -22.75 19.66 -14.47
CA GLY A 103 -22.62 18.23 -14.74
C GLY A 103 -23.72 17.44 -14.02
N ALA A 104 -24.44 16.60 -14.75
CA ALA A 104 -25.53 15.77 -14.24
C ALA A 104 -25.13 15.06 -12.93
N ALA A 105 -25.90 15.27 -11.87
CA ALA A 105 -25.64 14.73 -10.55
C ALA A 105 -25.74 13.20 -10.58
N ALA A 106 -24.60 12.52 -10.69
CA ALA A 106 -24.49 11.12 -10.32
C ALA A 106 -24.82 11.00 -8.82
N PRO A 107 -25.56 9.95 -8.40
CA PRO A 107 -25.81 9.72 -6.98
C PRO A 107 -24.46 9.57 -6.25
N ILE A 108 -24.37 10.14 -5.06
CA ILE A 108 -23.17 10.05 -4.22
C ILE A 108 -22.98 8.58 -3.83
N GLU A 109 -22.14 7.87 -4.56
CA GLU A 109 -21.73 6.51 -4.21
C GLU A 109 -20.82 6.57 -2.99
N HIS A 110 -21.08 5.72 -1.99
CA HIS A 110 -20.17 5.55 -0.87
C HIS A 110 -18.84 5.00 -1.40
N ILE A 111 -17.81 5.83 -1.38
CA ILE A 111 -16.46 5.45 -1.80
C ILE A 111 -15.92 4.49 -0.74
N ASN A 112 -15.95 3.20 -1.04
CA ASN A 112 -15.28 2.19 -0.22
C ASN A 112 -13.77 2.36 -0.42
N PHE A 113 -13.13 3.04 0.52
CA PHE A 113 -11.68 3.30 0.53
C PHE A 113 -10.85 2.00 0.41
N TRP A 114 -11.40 0.89 0.89
CA TRP A 114 -10.77 -0.43 0.91
C TRP A 114 -11.09 -1.30 -0.31
N LYS A 115 -11.91 -0.82 -1.26
CA LYS A 115 -12.32 -1.60 -2.44
C LYS A 115 -11.12 -1.99 -3.30
N GLU A 116 -10.14 -1.10 -3.43
CA GLU A 116 -8.91 -1.37 -4.18
C GLU A 116 -8.01 -2.39 -3.49
N GLU A 117 -7.89 -2.31 -2.17
CA GLU A 117 -7.12 -3.27 -1.37
C GLU A 117 -7.77 -4.66 -1.37
N GLU A 118 -9.10 -4.76 -1.24
CA GLU A 118 -9.80 -6.03 -1.36
C GLU A 118 -9.62 -6.67 -2.73
N ILE A 119 -9.75 -5.89 -3.82
CA ILE A 119 -9.50 -6.38 -5.18
C ILE A 119 -8.04 -6.84 -5.33
N SER A 120 -7.07 -6.12 -4.76
CA SER A 120 -5.67 -6.50 -4.79
C SER A 120 -5.39 -7.81 -4.04
N ASN A 121 -6.01 -7.99 -2.87
CA ASN A 121 -5.89 -9.19 -2.05
C ASN A 121 -6.56 -10.40 -2.72
N LEU A 122 -7.72 -10.21 -3.34
CA LEU A 122 -8.41 -11.25 -4.11
C LEU A 122 -7.59 -11.66 -5.34
N ASN A 123 -7.00 -10.70 -6.05
CA ASN A 123 -6.10 -10.97 -7.18
C ASN A 123 -4.79 -11.64 -6.76
N ALA A 124 -4.30 -11.36 -5.55
CA ALA A 124 -3.12 -12.03 -4.99
C ALA A 124 -3.42 -13.47 -4.57
N GLN A 125 -4.66 -13.78 -4.15
CA GLN A 125 -5.08 -15.12 -3.77
C GLN A 125 -5.55 -15.99 -4.95
N HIS A 126 -5.65 -15.44 -6.17
CA HIS A 126 -6.12 -16.18 -7.34
C HIS A 126 -4.95 -16.98 -7.98
N PRO A 127 -5.04 -18.32 -8.07
CA PRO A 127 -3.93 -19.17 -8.54
C PRO A 127 -3.54 -18.93 -10.01
N GLU A 128 -4.45 -18.37 -10.82
CA GLU A 128 -4.18 -18.01 -12.22
C GLU A 128 -3.24 -16.81 -12.36
N VAL A 129 -3.26 -15.87 -11.40
CA VAL A 129 -2.39 -14.69 -11.41
C VAL A 129 -0.97 -15.07 -10.99
N GLU A 130 -0.83 -16.01 -10.06
CA GLU A 130 0.46 -16.58 -9.69
C GLU A 130 1.08 -17.38 -10.84
N ALA A 131 0.28 -18.18 -11.54
CA ALA A 131 0.71 -18.91 -12.73
C ALA A 131 1.19 -17.97 -13.85
N ALA A 132 0.46 -16.87 -14.09
CA ALA A 132 0.85 -15.86 -15.06
C ALA A 132 2.18 -15.17 -14.70
N LYS A 133 2.39 -14.83 -13.42
CA LYS A 133 3.65 -14.25 -12.93
C LYS A 133 4.83 -15.22 -13.08
N LEU A 134 4.61 -16.51 -12.81
CA LEU A 134 5.64 -17.53 -12.99
C LEU A 134 6.01 -17.74 -14.47
N GLU A 135 5.02 -17.74 -15.36
CA GLU A 135 5.28 -17.79 -16.80
C GLU A 135 5.99 -16.55 -17.32
N GLU A 136 5.65 -15.38 -16.79
CA GLU A 136 6.33 -14.14 -17.12
C GLU A 136 7.77 -14.16 -16.63
N ALA A 137 8.03 -14.62 -15.40
CA ALA A 137 9.39 -14.85 -14.90
C ALA A 137 10.16 -15.86 -15.75
N ARG A 138 9.49 -16.94 -16.23
CA ARG A 138 10.09 -17.92 -17.14
C ARG A 138 10.45 -17.32 -18.50
N LYS A 139 9.61 -16.43 -19.04
CA LYS A 139 9.89 -15.68 -20.28
C LYS A 139 11.04 -14.68 -20.09
N ARG A 140 11.14 -14.08 -18.92
CA ARG A 140 12.07 -12.99 -18.60
C ARG A 140 13.48 -13.50 -18.25
N GLY A 141 13.65 -14.76 -17.86
CA GLY A 141 14.96 -15.41 -17.66
C GLY A 141 15.49 -15.38 -16.22
N LYS A 142 16.79 -15.69 -16.03
CA LYS A 142 17.41 -15.78 -14.69
C LYS A 142 17.67 -14.39 -14.11
N ALA A 143 17.31 -14.22 -12.84
CA ALA A 143 17.34 -12.93 -12.16
C ALA A 143 18.73 -12.29 -12.02
N ASP A 144 19.76 -13.13 -12.00
CA ASP A 144 21.16 -12.70 -11.84
C ASP A 144 21.70 -11.90 -13.04
N PHE A 145 21.02 -11.96 -14.18
CA PHE A 145 21.38 -11.18 -15.38
C PHE A 145 20.58 -9.89 -15.53
N TYR A 146 19.65 -9.58 -14.62
CA TYR A 146 18.99 -8.27 -14.64
C TYR A 146 19.97 -7.19 -14.20
N THR A 147 20.07 -6.14 -15.00
CA THR A 147 20.65 -4.87 -14.55
C THR A 147 19.70 -4.29 -13.51
N MET A 148 20.10 -4.33 -12.24
CA MET A 148 19.36 -3.79 -11.07
C MET A 148 19.22 -2.25 -11.09
N ASP A 149 19.07 -1.64 -12.27
CA ASP A 149 18.87 -0.20 -12.43
C ASP A 149 17.47 0.03 -13.01
N PRO A 150 16.47 0.39 -12.17
CA PRO A 150 15.11 0.68 -12.61
C PRO A 150 15.05 1.72 -13.74
N LYS A 151 16.04 2.61 -13.81
CA LYS A 151 16.16 3.64 -14.84
C LYS A 151 16.68 3.11 -16.19
N PHE A 152 17.33 1.95 -16.20
CA PHE A 152 17.84 1.32 -17.40
C PHE A 152 16.74 0.57 -18.14
N ASP A 153 15.87 -0.15 -17.43
CA ASP A 153 14.76 -0.92 -18.02
C ASP A 153 13.66 -0.01 -18.64
N GLU A 154 13.37 1.15 -18.03
CA GLU A 154 12.43 2.13 -18.58
C GLU A 154 12.83 2.64 -19.98
N ARG A 155 14.14 2.73 -20.26
CA ARG A 155 14.67 3.16 -21.56
C ARG A 155 14.42 2.14 -22.67
N PHE A 156 14.26 0.85 -22.33
CA PHE A 156 13.99 -0.21 -23.30
C PHE A 156 12.48 -0.51 -23.42
N GLN A 157 11.67 -0.19 -22.41
CA GLN A 157 10.21 -0.35 -22.46
C GLN A 157 9.53 0.61 -23.44
N LEU A 158 10.09 1.82 -23.63
CA LEU A 158 9.56 2.82 -24.57
C LEU A 158 9.75 2.42 -26.06
N GLY A 159 10.69 1.52 -26.36
CA GLY A 159 10.99 1.10 -27.73
C GLY A 159 9.98 0.12 -28.33
N TYR A 160 9.24 -0.62 -27.49
CA TYR A 160 8.29 -1.66 -27.96
C TYR A 160 6.88 -1.13 -28.23
N GLN A 161 6.53 0.09 -27.80
CA GLN A 161 5.21 0.67 -28.03
C GLN A 161 5.10 1.47 -29.35
N MET A 162 6.21 1.72 -30.04
CA MET A 162 6.21 2.52 -31.28
C MET A 162 6.16 1.68 -32.58
N ALA A 163 6.14 0.35 -32.50
CA ALA A 163 6.16 -0.54 -33.66
C ALA A 163 4.81 -1.23 -33.95
N GLY A 164 3.70 -0.65 -33.50
CA GLY A 164 2.37 -1.28 -33.52
C GLY A 164 1.24 -0.51 -34.18
N GLU A 165 1.48 0.65 -34.80
CA GLU A 165 0.43 1.40 -35.49
C GLU A 165 0.75 1.47 -36.99
N LYS A 166 0.27 0.45 -37.72
CA LYS A 166 0.19 0.49 -39.18
C LYS A 166 -1.12 1.17 -39.56
N VAL A 167 -1.00 2.29 -40.26
CA VAL A 167 -2.03 2.93 -41.11
C VAL A 167 -2.46 1.98 -42.22
#